data_AF-A0A961EVK3-F1
#
_entry.id   AF-A0A961EVK3-F1
#
_cell.length_a   1.000
_cell.length_b   1.000
_cell.length_c   1.000
_cell.angle_alpha   90.00
_cell.angle_beta   90.00
_cell.angle_gamma   90.00
#
_symmetry.space_group_name_H-M   'P 1'
#
loop_
_entity.id
_entity.type
_entity.pdbx_description
1 polymer ?
#
loop_
_entity_poly.entity_id
_entity_poly.type
_entity_poly.pdbx_seq_one_letter_code
_entity_poly.pdbx_strand_id
1 'polypeptide(L)'
;MKYSAELEETARLLSGANRGILAADESTGTIGKRLQSIKVENTETNRRDYRELLFATPGLGEYISGAILYDETIRQSSAGGQPFPELLNEQKIIPGIKVDTGARQLAGTREKITEGLDGLGDRLAQYHELGARFAKWRAVIEIGTDIPSRYCLETNAHALARYAALCQAAGIVPIVEPEVLMDGAHTIERCFDVTRRTLHIVFKALYDQDVVLENILLKPNMVISATDCPQQADVEAVARETVRCFRQVVPAAVPGIVFLSGGQSNELATAHLNAMNSIFADQLPWQLSFSYGRALQQPAIQAWQGAKDKIKSAQDALYHRARMNSLACSGAYSSDQEKAA
;
A
#
# COMPACT_ATOMS: atom_id res chain seq x y z
N MET A 1 1.97 -8.12 25.25
CA MET A 1 3.23 -7.63 24.64
C MET A 1 3.51 -6.21 25.11
N LYS A 2 4.79 -5.78 25.16
CA LYS A 2 5.23 -4.43 25.62
C LYS A 2 4.51 -3.27 24.92
N TYR A 3 4.18 -3.43 23.64
CA TYR A 3 3.62 -2.39 22.77
C TYR A 3 2.13 -2.59 22.42
N SER A 4 1.39 -3.47 23.12
CA SER A 4 0.03 -3.87 22.69
C SER A 4 -0.89 -2.69 22.40
N ALA A 5 -1.05 -1.78 23.36
CA ALA A 5 -1.94 -0.62 23.21
C ALA A 5 -1.49 0.36 22.12
N GLU A 6 -0.18 0.52 21.93
CA GLU A 6 0.38 1.39 20.87
C GLU A 6 0.11 0.82 19.48
N LEU A 7 0.26 -0.49 19.32
CA LEU A 7 -0.02 -1.20 18.07
C LEU A 7 -1.51 -1.14 17.72
N GLU A 8 -2.38 -1.42 18.69
CA GLU A 8 -3.84 -1.42 18.51
C GLU A 8 -4.33 -0.03 18.09
N GLU A 9 -3.85 1.03 18.76
CA GLU A 9 -4.21 2.40 18.42
C GLU A 9 -3.68 2.81 17.05
N THR A 10 -2.43 2.47 16.73
CA THR A 10 -1.85 2.78 15.41
C THR A 10 -2.61 2.09 14.29
N ALA A 11 -2.93 0.80 14.44
CA ALA A 11 -3.67 0.04 13.42
C ALA A 11 -5.07 0.64 13.20
N ARG A 12 -5.77 1.01 14.27
CA ARG A 12 -7.08 1.67 14.23
C ARG A 12 -7.03 3.03 13.55
N LEU A 13 -6.00 3.85 13.84
CA LEU A 13 -5.84 5.18 13.24
C LEU A 13 -5.50 5.11 11.74
N LEU A 14 -4.76 4.08 11.33
CA LEU A 14 -4.39 3.85 9.93
C LEU A 14 -5.56 3.36 9.07
N SER A 15 -6.45 2.54 9.62
CA SER A 15 -7.60 1.97 8.88
C SER A 15 -8.92 2.75 9.00
N GLY A 16 -8.99 3.74 9.90
CA GLY A 16 -10.24 4.45 10.21
C GLY A 16 -10.48 5.78 9.47
N ALA A 17 -11.66 6.36 9.75
CA ALA A 17 -12.05 7.73 9.39
C ALA A 17 -12.09 8.06 7.88
N ASN A 18 -12.36 7.08 7.01
CA ASN A 18 -12.36 7.25 5.55
C ASN A 18 -11.04 7.84 5.02
N ARG A 19 -9.93 7.56 5.70
CA ARG A 19 -8.58 7.92 5.29
C ARG A 19 -7.85 6.69 4.77
N GLY A 20 -6.82 6.91 3.97
CA GLY A 20 -5.94 5.86 3.47
C GLY A 20 -4.47 6.22 3.55
N ILE A 21 -3.63 5.39 2.95
CA ILE A 21 -2.18 5.47 3.08
C ILE A 21 -1.56 5.95 1.76
N LEU A 22 -0.69 6.96 1.85
CA LEU A 22 0.17 7.40 0.76
C LEU A 22 1.41 6.50 0.70
N ALA A 23 1.55 5.69 -0.34
CA ALA A 23 2.73 4.85 -0.55
C ALA A 23 3.81 5.64 -1.30
N ALA A 24 4.67 6.37 -0.57
CA ALA A 24 5.78 7.20 -1.08
C ALA A 24 7.16 6.53 -0.88
N ASP A 25 7.16 5.20 -0.88
CA ASP A 25 8.28 4.33 -0.53
C ASP A 25 9.04 3.80 -1.76
N GLU A 26 9.00 4.55 -2.86
CA GLU A 26 9.74 4.19 -4.05
C GLU A 26 11.24 4.18 -3.76
N SER A 27 11.87 3.02 -4.02
CA SER A 27 13.32 2.91 -4.04
C SER A 27 13.94 3.86 -5.07
N THR A 28 15.23 4.14 -4.94
CA THR A 28 15.98 5.03 -5.84
C THR A 28 15.78 4.70 -7.32
N GLY A 29 15.72 3.41 -7.68
CA GLY A 29 15.45 2.97 -9.05
C GLY A 29 13.99 3.22 -9.49
N THR A 30 13.02 2.95 -8.62
CA THR A 30 11.59 3.14 -8.94
C THR A 30 11.23 4.62 -9.08
N ILE A 31 11.69 5.48 -8.16
CA ILE A 31 11.45 6.92 -8.27
C ILE A 31 12.19 7.52 -9.47
N GLY A 32 13.37 7.00 -9.81
CA GLY A 32 14.11 7.41 -11.01
C GLY A 32 13.31 7.22 -12.29
N LYS A 33 12.61 6.09 -12.45
CA LYS A 33 11.71 5.85 -13.60
C LYS A 33 10.56 6.86 -13.64
N ARG A 34 10.02 7.25 -12.48
CA ARG A 34 8.93 8.25 -12.40
C ARG A 34 9.42 9.65 -12.77
N LEU A 35 10.56 10.09 -12.23
CA LEU A 35 11.17 11.38 -12.57
C LEU A 35 11.56 11.43 -14.05
N GLN A 36 12.10 10.34 -14.60
CA GLN A 36 12.43 10.26 -16.02
C GLN A 36 11.21 10.45 -16.93
N SER A 37 10.03 9.96 -16.53
CA SER A 37 8.79 10.12 -17.31
C SER A 37 8.36 11.59 -17.49
N ILE A 38 8.82 12.48 -16.60
CA ILE A 38 8.62 13.93 -16.68
C ILE A 38 9.92 14.69 -17.02
N LYS A 39 10.94 13.98 -17.52
CA LYS A 39 12.26 14.52 -17.91
C LYS A 39 13.01 15.22 -16.76
N VAL A 40 12.79 14.80 -15.53
CA VAL A 40 13.53 15.27 -14.34
C VAL A 40 14.64 14.27 -13.99
N GLU A 41 15.82 14.79 -13.67
CA GLU A 41 16.97 13.98 -13.28
C GLU A 41 16.77 13.33 -11.90
N ASN A 42 17.24 12.09 -11.72
CA ASN A 42 17.15 11.38 -10.45
C ASN A 42 18.27 11.75 -9.46
N THR A 43 18.26 12.98 -8.99
CA THR A 43 19.18 13.46 -7.94
C THR A 43 18.54 13.33 -6.55
N GLU A 44 19.36 13.26 -5.50
CA GLU A 44 18.86 13.28 -4.11
C GLU A 44 18.00 14.52 -3.85
N THR A 45 18.47 15.69 -4.29
CA THR A 45 17.74 16.96 -4.18
C THR A 45 16.36 16.89 -4.80
N ASN A 46 16.22 16.35 -6.01
CA ASN A 46 14.93 16.23 -6.70
C ASN A 46 14.01 15.22 -6.02
N ARG A 47 14.55 14.12 -5.48
CA ARG A 47 13.77 13.18 -4.68
C ARG A 47 13.24 13.85 -3.42
N ARG A 48 14.09 14.60 -2.70
CA ARG A 48 13.70 15.36 -1.50
C ARG A 48 12.68 16.45 -1.84
N ASP A 49 12.88 17.25 -2.89
CA ASP A 49 11.91 18.26 -3.37
C ASP A 49 10.53 17.64 -3.63
N TYR A 50 10.50 16.49 -4.30
CA TYR A 50 9.25 15.82 -4.61
C TYR A 50 8.55 15.31 -3.35
N ARG A 51 9.28 14.71 -2.40
CA ARG A 51 8.70 14.23 -1.13
C ARG A 51 8.22 15.39 -0.26
N GLU A 52 8.98 16.47 -0.20
CA GLU A 52 8.59 17.71 0.48
C GLU A 52 7.31 18.29 -0.11
N LEU A 53 7.19 18.36 -1.45
CA LEU A 53 5.96 18.79 -2.13
C LEU A 53 4.75 17.97 -1.67
N LEU A 54 4.87 16.64 -1.66
CA LEU A 54 3.78 15.75 -1.23
C LEU A 54 3.43 16.00 0.24
N PHE A 55 4.40 15.95 1.14
CA PHE A 55 4.18 16.01 2.59
C PHE A 55 3.84 17.40 3.12
N ALA A 56 4.18 18.46 2.39
CA ALA A 56 3.80 19.84 2.70
C ALA A 56 2.46 20.26 2.07
N THR A 57 1.71 19.33 1.43
CA THR A 57 0.38 19.62 0.87
C THR A 57 -0.58 20.00 2.00
N PRO A 58 -1.12 21.23 2.07
CA PRO A 58 -1.98 21.64 3.17
C PRO A 58 -3.26 20.81 3.22
N GLY A 59 -3.63 20.34 4.43
CA GLY A 59 -4.88 19.60 4.66
C GLY A 59 -4.83 18.14 4.20
N LEU A 60 -3.67 17.62 3.78
CA LEU A 60 -3.57 16.24 3.27
C LEU A 60 -4.01 15.19 4.31
N GLY A 61 -3.79 15.47 5.60
CA GLY A 61 -4.18 14.61 6.71
C GLY A 61 -5.68 14.42 6.92
N GLU A 62 -6.52 15.20 6.23
CA GLU A 62 -7.98 15.00 6.16
C GLU A 62 -8.31 13.66 5.49
N TYR A 63 -7.46 13.20 4.56
CA TYR A 63 -7.72 12.03 3.73
C TYR A 63 -6.60 10.97 3.81
N ILE A 64 -5.42 11.34 4.31
CA ILE A 64 -4.30 10.43 4.47
C ILE A 64 -4.07 10.15 5.97
N SER A 65 -4.09 8.88 6.35
CA SER A 65 -3.82 8.42 7.72
C SER A 65 -2.35 8.11 7.96
N GLY A 66 -1.63 7.64 6.94
CA GLY A 66 -0.21 7.33 7.02
C GLY A 66 0.53 7.49 5.69
N ALA A 67 1.85 7.64 5.77
CA ALA A 67 2.73 7.69 4.60
C ALA A 67 3.84 6.65 4.73
N ILE A 68 3.95 5.73 3.78
CA ILE A 68 5.06 4.76 3.73
C ILE A 68 6.25 5.47 3.08
N LEU A 69 7.39 5.47 3.76
CA LEU A 69 8.63 6.10 3.32
C LEU A 69 9.65 5.04 2.88
N TYR A 70 10.62 5.50 2.09
CA TYR A 70 11.85 4.74 1.82
C TYR A 70 12.93 5.11 2.84
N ASP A 71 13.96 4.27 3.01
CA ASP A 71 15.04 4.50 3.99
C ASP A 71 15.75 5.86 3.80
N GLU A 72 15.97 6.27 2.55
CA GLU A 72 16.52 7.60 2.25
C GLU A 72 15.60 8.71 2.78
N THR A 73 14.29 8.57 2.56
CA THR A 73 13.30 9.61 2.88
C THR A 73 13.06 9.74 4.37
N ILE A 74 12.99 8.65 5.14
CA ILE A 74 12.78 8.77 6.60
C ILE A 74 13.97 9.47 7.31
N ARG A 75 15.14 9.47 6.68
CA ARG A 75 16.36 10.14 7.15
C ARG A 75 16.57 11.53 6.55
N GLN A 76 15.72 11.94 5.61
CA GLN A 76 15.78 13.24 4.96
C GLN A 76 15.01 14.31 5.75
N SER A 77 15.35 15.55 5.45
CA SER A 77 14.64 16.74 5.90
C SER A 77 14.18 17.57 4.71
N SER A 78 13.19 18.42 4.92
CA SER A 78 12.78 19.46 3.98
C SER A 78 13.93 20.43 3.69
N ALA A 79 13.78 21.27 2.67
CA ALA A 79 14.74 22.36 2.41
C ALA A 79 14.88 23.32 3.60
N GLY A 80 13.83 23.43 4.44
CA GLY A 80 13.84 24.20 5.68
C GLY A 80 14.50 23.51 6.87
N GLY A 81 14.99 22.27 6.71
CA GLY A 81 15.66 21.50 7.77
C GLY A 81 14.73 20.72 8.69
N GLN A 82 13.42 20.67 8.40
CA GLN A 82 12.46 19.90 9.19
C GLN A 82 12.48 18.42 8.77
N PRO A 83 12.68 17.46 9.68
CA PRO A 83 12.59 16.03 9.38
C PRO A 83 11.23 15.66 8.78
N PHE A 84 11.22 14.82 7.73
CA PHE A 84 9.95 14.40 7.11
C PHE A 84 8.97 13.69 8.06
N PRO A 85 9.40 12.86 9.03
CA PRO A 85 8.49 12.32 10.04
C PRO A 85 7.77 13.41 10.85
N GLU A 86 8.44 14.51 11.17
CA GLU A 86 7.84 15.63 11.91
C GLU A 86 6.82 16.38 11.04
N LEU A 87 7.17 16.68 9.80
CA LEU A 87 6.27 17.32 8.83
C LEU A 87 4.97 16.53 8.63
N LEU A 88 5.06 15.20 8.56
CA LEU A 88 3.90 14.32 8.46
C LEU A 88 3.04 14.35 9.74
N ASN A 89 3.68 14.30 10.91
CA ASN A 89 2.99 14.33 12.21
C ASN A 89 2.23 15.66 12.43
N GLU A 90 2.75 16.80 11.98
CA GLU A 90 2.04 18.09 12.04
C GLU A 90 0.71 18.07 11.27
N GLN A 91 0.63 17.25 10.22
CA GLN A 91 -0.60 17.02 9.47
C GLN A 91 -1.41 15.82 9.97
N LYS A 92 -1.03 15.19 11.09
CA LYS A 92 -1.67 13.96 11.63
C LYS A 92 -1.60 12.77 10.66
N ILE A 93 -0.52 12.71 9.87
CA ILE A 93 -0.18 11.59 9.00
C ILE A 93 0.90 10.77 9.71
N ILE A 94 0.61 9.50 9.98
CA ILE A 94 1.54 8.61 10.68
C ILE A 94 2.70 8.25 9.74
N PRO A 95 3.98 8.39 10.14
CA PRO A 95 5.10 7.91 9.35
C PRO A 95 5.21 6.37 9.38
N GLY A 96 5.46 5.77 8.23
CA GLY A 96 5.76 4.35 8.10
C GLY A 96 6.96 4.09 7.20
N ILE A 97 7.45 2.86 7.17
CA ILE A 97 8.72 2.53 6.52
C ILE A 97 8.64 1.23 5.70
N LYS A 98 9.13 1.25 4.46
CA LYS A 98 9.39 0.02 3.71
C LYS A 98 10.66 -0.64 4.22
N VAL A 99 10.58 -1.89 4.65
CA VAL A 99 11.70 -2.60 5.29
C VAL A 99 12.22 -3.81 4.52
N ASP A 100 11.49 -4.25 3.49
CA ASP A 100 11.99 -5.27 2.57
C ASP A 100 13.08 -4.71 1.64
N THR A 101 14.02 -5.56 1.23
CA THR A 101 15.13 -5.21 0.34
C THR A 101 14.86 -5.62 -1.13
N GLY A 102 13.60 -5.94 -1.44
CA GLY A 102 13.13 -6.24 -2.78
C GLY A 102 12.96 -7.73 -3.08
N ALA A 103 12.22 -7.99 -4.16
CA ALA A 103 11.94 -9.33 -4.66
C ALA A 103 13.10 -9.84 -5.54
N ARG A 104 13.64 -11.01 -5.19
CA ARG A 104 14.68 -11.75 -5.93
C ARG A 104 14.11 -13.02 -6.55
N GLN A 105 14.88 -13.64 -7.43
CA GLN A 105 14.50 -14.94 -7.99
C GLN A 105 14.50 -16.00 -6.89
N LEU A 106 13.41 -16.75 -6.78
CA LEU A 106 13.32 -17.90 -5.90
C LEU A 106 14.07 -19.08 -6.52
N ALA A 107 15.09 -19.58 -5.82
CA ALA A 107 15.99 -20.62 -6.31
C ALA A 107 15.24 -21.85 -6.82
N GLY A 108 15.65 -22.38 -7.98
CA GLY A 108 14.99 -23.52 -8.63
C GLY A 108 13.67 -23.20 -9.32
N THR A 109 13.26 -21.92 -9.39
CA THR A 109 12.03 -21.49 -10.05
C THR A 109 12.25 -20.22 -10.87
N ARG A 110 11.22 -19.81 -11.63
CA ARG A 110 11.15 -18.48 -12.27
C ARG A 110 10.47 -17.42 -11.40
N GLU A 111 9.91 -17.84 -10.28
CA GLU A 111 9.09 -17.00 -9.38
C GLU A 111 9.99 -16.16 -8.46
N LYS A 112 9.37 -15.39 -7.57
CA LYS A 112 10.08 -14.43 -6.71
C LYS A 112 9.96 -14.77 -5.22
N ILE A 113 10.95 -14.34 -4.46
CA ILE A 113 10.95 -14.28 -2.99
C ILE A 113 11.49 -12.92 -2.54
N THR A 114 10.84 -12.33 -1.56
CA THR A 114 11.28 -11.05 -1.00
C THR A 114 12.31 -11.25 0.10
N GLU A 115 13.37 -10.45 0.06
CA GLU A 115 14.48 -10.46 1.04
C GLU A 115 14.37 -9.31 2.04
N GLY A 116 15.16 -9.38 3.11
CA GLY A 116 15.32 -8.30 4.09
C GLY A 116 15.22 -8.71 5.55
N LEU A 117 15.11 -10.00 5.89
CA LEU A 117 14.94 -10.45 7.28
C LEU A 117 16.23 -10.29 8.12
N ASP A 118 17.40 -10.41 7.51
CA ASP A 118 18.67 -10.29 8.22
C ASP A 118 18.85 -8.87 8.77
N GLY A 119 19.14 -8.77 10.07
CA GLY A 119 19.26 -7.50 10.79
C GLY A 119 17.96 -6.69 10.89
N LEU A 120 16.79 -7.25 10.54
CA LEU A 120 15.54 -6.50 10.50
C LEU A 120 15.12 -5.98 11.88
N GLY A 121 15.36 -6.74 12.96
CA GLY A 121 15.03 -6.31 14.32
C GLY A 121 15.71 -4.99 14.72
N ASP A 122 17.02 -4.89 14.46
CA ASP A 122 17.79 -3.68 14.76
C ASP A 122 17.35 -2.50 13.89
N ARG A 123 17.06 -2.74 12.60
CA ARG A 123 16.53 -1.70 11.71
C ARG A 123 15.16 -1.20 12.18
N LEU A 124 14.27 -2.09 12.60
CA LEU A 124 12.95 -1.71 13.12
C LEU A 124 13.05 -0.87 14.39
N ALA A 125 13.93 -1.23 15.31
CA ALA A 125 14.19 -0.40 16.50
C ALA A 125 14.66 1.01 16.11
N GLN A 126 15.61 1.11 15.17
CA GLN A 126 16.06 2.40 14.65
C GLN A 126 14.92 3.19 13.97
N TYR A 127 14.09 2.54 13.15
CA TYR A 127 12.98 3.22 12.49
C TYR A 127 11.91 3.69 13.47
N HIS A 128 11.66 2.97 14.56
CA HIS A 128 10.77 3.41 15.63
C HIS A 128 11.27 4.71 16.28
N GLU A 129 12.59 4.80 16.55
CA GLU A 129 13.26 6.01 17.05
C GLU A 129 13.17 7.18 16.07
N LEU A 130 13.26 6.90 14.76
CA LEU A 130 13.06 7.89 13.68
C LEU A 130 11.59 8.30 13.48
N GLY A 131 10.66 7.76 14.28
CA GLY A 131 9.25 8.14 14.27
C GLY A 131 8.33 7.25 13.44
N ALA A 132 8.83 6.16 12.85
CA ALA A 132 7.97 5.20 12.17
C ALA A 132 7.08 4.45 13.17
N ARG A 133 5.80 4.24 12.85
CA ARG A 133 4.86 3.45 13.66
C ARG A 133 4.25 2.26 12.93
N PHE A 134 4.47 2.19 11.62
CA PHE A 134 4.12 1.01 10.83
C PHE A 134 5.19 0.75 9.78
N ALA A 135 5.22 -0.49 9.28
CA ALA A 135 6.14 -0.91 8.25
C ALA A 135 5.40 -1.54 7.09
N LYS A 136 6.12 -1.77 5.98
CA LYS A 136 5.60 -2.46 4.81
C LYS A 136 6.60 -3.50 4.30
N TRP A 137 6.09 -4.68 3.93
CA TRP A 137 6.83 -5.72 3.24
C TRP A 137 6.00 -6.29 2.08
N ARG A 138 6.56 -6.21 0.86
CA ARG A 138 5.89 -6.66 -0.37
C ARG A 138 6.39 -8.02 -0.84
N ALA A 139 5.53 -9.03 -0.86
CA ALA A 139 5.73 -10.28 -1.61
C ALA A 139 5.11 -10.17 -3.01
N VAL A 140 5.77 -10.76 -4.01
CA VAL A 140 5.35 -10.69 -5.42
C VAL A 140 4.94 -12.07 -5.91
N ILE A 141 3.67 -12.21 -6.29
CA ILE A 141 3.07 -13.46 -6.73
C ILE A 141 2.59 -13.32 -8.17
N GLU A 142 3.22 -14.04 -9.09
CA GLU A 142 2.91 -14.01 -10.52
C GLU A 142 1.84 -15.05 -10.88
N ILE A 143 0.96 -14.72 -11.83
CA ILE A 143 0.02 -15.68 -12.45
C ILE A 143 0.50 -16.04 -13.85
N GLY A 144 0.50 -17.33 -14.16
CA GLY A 144 0.86 -17.85 -15.48
C GLY A 144 0.69 -19.36 -15.54
N THR A 145 1.18 -19.97 -16.62
CA THR A 145 1.19 -21.44 -16.74
C THR A 145 1.98 -22.05 -15.58
N ASP A 146 1.33 -22.93 -14.82
CA ASP A 146 1.86 -23.66 -13.66
C ASP A 146 2.35 -22.79 -12.48
N ILE A 147 2.06 -21.48 -12.48
CA ILE A 147 2.39 -20.56 -11.39
C ILE A 147 1.14 -19.80 -10.89
N PRO A 148 1.07 -19.41 -9.60
CA PRO A 148 2.11 -19.58 -8.60
C PRO A 148 2.22 -21.02 -8.06
N SER A 149 3.44 -21.47 -7.84
CA SER A 149 3.72 -22.78 -7.25
C SER A 149 3.45 -22.77 -5.75
N ARG A 150 3.22 -23.96 -5.17
CA ARG A 150 3.09 -24.08 -3.71
C ARG A 150 4.34 -23.57 -2.99
N TYR A 151 5.52 -23.88 -3.53
CA TYR A 151 6.80 -23.48 -2.96
C TYR A 151 6.94 -21.96 -2.90
N CYS A 152 6.57 -21.24 -3.96
CA CYS A 152 6.57 -19.77 -3.98
C CYS A 152 5.62 -19.18 -2.93
N LEU A 153 4.39 -19.70 -2.84
CA LEU A 153 3.40 -19.22 -1.88
C LEU A 153 3.85 -19.44 -0.44
N GLU A 154 4.30 -20.65 -0.09
CA GLU A 154 4.72 -21.00 1.27
C GLU A 154 5.97 -20.21 1.70
N THR A 155 6.95 -20.04 0.79
CA THR A 155 8.20 -19.32 1.10
C THR A 155 7.94 -17.83 1.36
N ASN A 156 7.11 -17.19 0.53
CA ASN A 156 6.74 -15.78 0.73
C ASN A 156 5.86 -15.58 1.97
N ALA A 157 4.90 -16.48 2.22
CA ALA A 157 4.04 -16.41 3.40
C ALA A 157 4.84 -16.54 4.70
N HIS A 158 5.79 -17.47 4.74
CA HIS A 158 6.68 -17.63 5.89
C HIS A 158 7.52 -16.37 6.14
N ALA A 159 8.07 -15.76 5.09
CA ALA A 159 8.84 -14.52 5.20
C ALA A 159 7.98 -13.34 5.68
N LEU A 160 6.76 -13.17 5.14
CA LEU A 160 5.80 -12.16 5.59
C LEU A 160 5.45 -12.30 7.07
N ALA A 161 5.24 -13.52 7.54
CA ALA A 161 4.91 -13.76 8.94
C ALA A 161 6.10 -13.50 9.88
N ARG A 162 7.33 -13.87 9.49
CA ARG A 162 8.55 -13.51 10.24
C ARG A 162 8.73 -12.00 10.34
N TYR A 163 8.52 -11.30 9.23
CA TYR A 163 8.52 -9.84 9.16
C TYR A 163 7.48 -9.25 10.12
N ALA A 164 6.24 -9.74 10.08
CA ALA A 164 5.16 -9.20 10.90
C ALA A 164 5.41 -9.38 12.39
N ALA A 165 5.89 -10.56 12.81
CA ALA A 165 6.25 -10.82 14.20
C ALA A 165 7.37 -9.89 14.70
N LEU A 166 8.41 -9.67 13.87
CA LEU A 166 9.50 -8.74 14.22
C LEU A 166 9.01 -7.29 14.34
N CYS A 167 8.10 -6.85 13.46
CA CYS A 167 7.48 -5.53 13.56
C CYS A 167 6.72 -5.36 14.88
N GLN A 168 5.86 -6.31 15.24
CA GLN A 168 5.09 -6.22 16.49
C GLN A 168 5.98 -6.23 17.72
N ALA A 169 7.05 -7.03 17.71
CA ALA A 169 8.05 -7.03 18.78
C ALA A 169 8.77 -5.66 18.95
N ALA A 170 8.91 -4.92 17.86
CA ALA A 170 9.52 -3.59 17.82
C ALA A 170 8.52 -2.42 17.99
N GLY A 171 7.24 -2.69 18.27
CA GLY A 171 6.22 -1.64 18.41
C GLY A 171 5.83 -0.97 17.09
N ILE A 172 5.94 -1.70 15.98
CA ILE A 172 5.60 -1.25 14.63
C ILE A 172 4.46 -2.12 14.07
N VAL A 173 3.40 -1.51 13.55
CA VAL A 173 2.31 -2.24 12.87
C VAL A 173 2.80 -2.74 11.50
N PRO A 174 2.77 -4.04 11.19
CA PRO A 174 3.13 -4.53 9.87
C PRO A 174 1.97 -4.40 8.87
N ILE A 175 2.27 -3.81 7.70
CA ILE A 175 1.46 -3.96 6.49
C ILE A 175 1.95 -5.21 5.76
N VAL A 176 1.12 -6.24 5.74
CA VAL A 176 1.36 -7.51 5.05
C VAL A 176 0.88 -7.39 3.62
N GLU A 177 1.80 -7.32 2.64
CA GLU A 177 1.49 -7.09 1.21
C GLU A 177 1.81 -8.31 0.34
N PRO A 178 0.91 -9.32 0.24
CA PRO A 178 1.03 -10.41 -0.74
C PRO A 178 0.37 -10.01 -2.06
N GLU A 179 1.12 -9.35 -2.94
CA GLU A 179 0.58 -8.85 -4.21
C GLU A 179 0.53 -9.96 -5.27
N VAL A 180 -0.68 -10.36 -5.65
CA VAL A 180 -0.91 -11.12 -6.88
C VAL A 180 -0.97 -10.15 -8.05
N LEU A 181 -0.02 -10.28 -8.99
CA LEU A 181 0.13 -9.37 -10.11
C LEU A 181 -1.02 -9.52 -11.11
N MET A 182 -1.47 -8.38 -11.66
CA MET A 182 -2.49 -8.32 -12.70
C MET A 182 -1.93 -8.46 -14.13
N ASP A 183 -0.61 -8.66 -14.28
CA ASP A 183 0.03 -8.85 -15.59
C ASP A 183 -0.42 -10.16 -16.26
N GLY A 184 -0.52 -10.15 -17.60
CA GLY A 184 -0.89 -11.28 -18.43
C GLY A 184 -2.34 -11.25 -18.92
N ALA A 185 -2.90 -12.41 -19.27
CA ALA A 185 -4.21 -12.54 -19.91
C ALA A 185 -5.20 -13.43 -19.13
N HIS A 186 -4.94 -13.67 -17.84
CA HIS A 186 -5.80 -14.50 -17.00
C HIS A 186 -7.14 -13.83 -16.69
N THR A 187 -8.18 -14.63 -16.48
CA THR A 187 -9.52 -14.13 -16.14
C THR A 187 -9.63 -13.76 -14.67
N ILE A 188 -10.71 -13.05 -14.31
CA ILE A 188 -11.00 -12.71 -12.92
C ILE A 188 -11.17 -13.95 -12.03
N GLU A 189 -11.70 -15.06 -12.55
CA GLU A 189 -11.83 -16.32 -11.81
C GLU A 189 -10.48 -16.93 -11.50
N ARG A 190 -9.52 -16.84 -12.44
CA ARG A 190 -8.15 -17.29 -12.17
C ARG A 190 -7.47 -16.41 -11.12
N CYS A 191 -7.68 -15.09 -11.17
CA CYS A 191 -7.20 -14.17 -10.13
C CYS A 191 -7.82 -14.51 -8.77
N PHE A 192 -9.14 -14.76 -8.72
CA PHE A 192 -9.87 -15.18 -7.53
C PHE A 192 -9.22 -16.40 -6.88
N ASP A 193 -9.00 -17.47 -7.66
CA ASP A 193 -8.44 -18.72 -7.14
C ASP A 193 -7.02 -18.54 -6.59
N VAL A 194 -6.19 -17.78 -7.30
CA VAL A 194 -4.81 -17.51 -6.87
C VAL A 194 -4.81 -16.64 -5.62
N THR A 195 -5.54 -15.53 -5.59
CA THR A 195 -5.62 -14.64 -4.42
C THR A 195 -6.16 -15.38 -3.21
N ARG A 196 -7.22 -16.18 -3.36
CA ARG A 196 -7.77 -17.00 -2.26
C ARG A 196 -6.72 -17.95 -1.69
N ARG A 197 -5.99 -18.67 -2.54
CA ARG A 197 -4.94 -19.60 -2.12
C ARG A 197 -3.78 -18.87 -1.44
N THR A 198 -3.33 -17.76 -2.00
CA THR A 198 -2.26 -16.93 -1.45
C THR A 198 -2.62 -16.44 -0.04
N LEU A 199 -3.79 -15.81 0.12
CA LEU A 199 -4.23 -15.27 1.40
C LEU A 199 -4.43 -16.37 2.45
N HIS A 200 -4.99 -17.52 2.07
CA HIS A 200 -5.12 -18.66 3.00
C HIS A 200 -3.76 -19.10 3.56
N ILE A 201 -2.74 -19.24 2.70
CA ILE A 201 -1.39 -19.64 3.12
C ILE A 201 -0.72 -18.55 3.96
N VAL A 202 -0.92 -17.27 3.62
CA VAL A 202 -0.41 -16.13 4.39
C VAL A 202 -1.01 -16.10 5.80
N PHE A 203 -2.33 -16.20 5.95
CA PHE A 203 -2.96 -16.18 7.28
C PHE A 203 -2.61 -17.40 8.12
N LYS A 204 -2.43 -18.57 7.49
CA LYS A 204 -1.86 -19.73 8.19
C LYS A 204 -0.46 -19.44 8.73
N ALA A 205 0.44 -18.87 7.91
CA ALA A 205 1.79 -18.57 8.33
C ALA A 205 1.85 -17.48 9.43
N LEU A 206 0.96 -16.48 9.37
CA LEU A 206 0.81 -15.47 10.41
C LEU A 206 0.38 -16.10 11.74
N TYR A 207 -0.60 -17.02 11.70
CA TYR A 207 -1.05 -17.75 12.87
C TYR A 207 0.05 -18.65 13.46
N ASP A 208 0.75 -19.42 12.62
CA ASP A 208 1.82 -20.33 13.04
C ASP A 208 3.01 -19.60 13.72
N GLN A 209 3.12 -18.29 13.54
CA GLN A 209 4.19 -17.45 14.11
C GLN A 209 3.66 -16.45 15.14
N ASP A 210 2.49 -16.71 15.70
CA ASP A 210 1.87 -15.94 16.80
C ASP A 210 1.69 -14.44 16.50
N VAL A 211 1.46 -14.09 15.23
CA VAL A 211 1.17 -12.70 14.85
C VAL A 211 -0.25 -12.33 15.30
N VAL A 212 -0.35 -11.23 16.05
CA VAL A 212 -1.64 -10.71 16.53
C VAL A 212 -2.33 -9.96 15.40
N LEU A 213 -3.46 -10.48 14.91
CA LEU A 213 -4.13 -9.98 13.70
C LEU A 213 -4.79 -8.62 13.89
N GLU A 214 -5.20 -8.29 15.11
CA GLU A 214 -5.70 -6.98 15.52
C GLU A 214 -4.65 -5.88 15.31
N ASN A 215 -3.38 -6.27 15.23
CA ASN A 215 -2.22 -5.39 15.15
C ASN A 215 -1.50 -5.50 13.80
N ILE A 216 -2.22 -5.83 12.73
CA ILE A 216 -1.70 -5.78 11.35
C ILE A 216 -2.60 -4.93 10.46
N LEU A 217 -2.12 -4.59 9.26
CA LEU A 217 -2.98 -4.26 8.13
C LEU A 217 -2.67 -5.21 6.98
N LEU A 218 -3.71 -5.59 6.23
CA LEU A 218 -3.54 -6.35 4.99
C LEU A 218 -3.50 -5.39 3.81
N LYS A 219 -2.51 -5.54 2.92
CA LYS A 219 -2.43 -4.82 1.64
C LYS A 219 -2.45 -5.80 0.48
N PRO A 220 -3.64 -6.28 0.07
CA PRO A 220 -3.76 -7.23 -1.02
C PRO A 220 -4.01 -6.51 -2.34
N ASN A 221 -3.88 -7.25 -3.44
CA ASN A 221 -4.49 -6.87 -4.72
C ASN A 221 -6.03 -7.00 -4.64
N MET A 222 -6.75 -6.27 -5.49
CA MET A 222 -8.15 -6.58 -5.80
C MET A 222 -8.22 -7.81 -6.71
N VAL A 223 -9.34 -8.54 -6.68
CA VAL A 223 -9.60 -9.65 -7.60
C VAL A 223 -10.12 -9.08 -8.92
N ILE A 224 -9.28 -9.11 -9.96
CA ILE A 224 -9.52 -8.41 -11.23
C ILE A 224 -9.09 -9.29 -12.42
N SER A 225 -9.67 -9.04 -13.60
CA SER A 225 -9.12 -9.55 -14.86
C SER A 225 -7.71 -9.01 -15.08
N ALA A 226 -6.86 -9.82 -15.71
CA ALA A 226 -5.51 -9.38 -16.06
C ALA A 226 -5.54 -8.24 -17.10
N THR A 227 -4.47 -7.45 -17.17
CA THR A 227 -4.37 -6.29 -18.07
C THR A 227 -4.62 -6.64 -19.53
N ASP A 228 -4.12 -7.79 -20.01
CA ASP A 228 -4.25 -8.24 -21.40
C ASP A 228 -5.40 -9.25 -21.58
N CYS A 229 -6.27 -9.42 -20.57
CA CYS A 229 -7.43 -10.30 -20.69
C CYS A 229 -8.41 -9.73 -21.73
N PRO A 230 -8.83 -10.48 -22.76
CA PRO A 230 -9.78 -9.99 -23.76
C PRO A 230 -11.13 -9.56 -23.17
N GLN A 231 -11.51 -10.15 -22.03
CA GLN A 231 -12.73 -9.83 -21.32
C GLN A 231 -12.39 -9.19 -19.96
N GLN A 232 -12.54 -7.87 -19.91
CA GLN A 232 -12.37 -7.12 -18.67
C GLN A 232 -13.63 -7.22 -17.81
N ALA A 233 -13.47 -7.58 -16.55
CA ALA A 233 -14.53 -7.51 -15.56
C ALA A 233 -14.90 -6.04 -15.32
N ASP A 234 -16.19 -5.76 -15.15
CA ASP A 234 -16.65 -4.44 -14.77
C ASP A 234 -16.41 -4.14 -13.28
N VAL A 235 -16.68 -2.89 -12.89
CA VAL A 235 -16.43 -2.39 -11.54
C VAL A 235 -17.18 -3.19 -10.47
N GLU A 236 -18.43 -3.58 -10.77
CA GLU A 236 -19.27 -4.31 -9.83
C GLU A 236 -18.79 -5.75 -9.67
N ALA A 237 -18.42 -6.42 -10.78
CA ALA A 237 -17.86 -7.75 -10.77
C ALA A 237 -16.56 -7.81 -9.96
N VAL A 238 -15.64 -6.85 -10.15
CA VAL A 238 -14.41 -6.74 -9.34
C VAL A 238 -14.72 -6.59 -7.86
N ALA A 239 -15.66 -5.71 -7.50
CA ALA A 239 -16.06 -5.51 -6.11
C ALA A 239 -16.67 -6.79 -5.49
N ARG A 240 -17.59 -7.44 -6.20
CA ARG A 240 -18.25 -8.69 -5.77
C ARG A 240 -17.24 -9.82 -5.56
N GLU A 241 -16.37 -10.06 -6.53
CA GLU A 241 -15.39 -11.14 -6.48
C GLU A 241 -14.31 -10.90 -5.42
N THR A 242 -13.87 -9.65 -5.25
CA THR A 242 -12.91 -9.28 -4.19
C THR A 242 -13.50 -9.54 -2.81
N VAL A 243 -14.71 -9.03 -2.53
CA VAL A 243 -15.38 -9.24 -1.24
C VAL A 243 -15.70 -10.72 -1.00
N ARG A 244 -16.18 -11.44 -2.03
CA ARG A 244 -16.44 -12.89 -1.96
C ARG A 244 -15.18 -13.66 -1.60
N CYS A 245 -14.04 -13.32 -2.20
CA CYS A 245 -12.75 -13.95 -1.92
C CYS A 245 -12.36 -13.73 -0.47
N PHE A 246 -12.37 -12.47 -0.01
CA PHE A 246 -11.82 -12.11 1.29
C PHE A 246 -12.66 -12.64 2.44
N ARG A 247 -13.99 -12.69 2.30
CA ARG A 247 -14.89 -13.37 3.25
C ARG A 247 -14.58 -14.85 3.47
N GLN A 248 -13.87 -15.50 2.56
CA GLN A 248 -13.50 -16.92 2.71
C GLN A 248 -12.18 -17.12 3.46
N VAL A 249 -11.28 -16.13 3.50
CA VAL A 249 -9.87 -16.35 3.88
C VAL A 249 -9.25 -15.30 4.78
N VAL A 250 -9.84 -14.11 4.90
CA VAL A 250 -9.36 -13.07 5.82
C VAL A 250 -10.09 -13.27 7.17
N PRO A 251 -9.39 -13.36 8.31
CA PRO A 251 -10.04 -13.41 9.63
C PRO A 251 -10.63 -12.05 10.03
N ALA A 252 -11.80 -12.06 10.71
CA ALA A 252 -12.49 -10.85 11.19
C ALA A 252 -11.65 -9.97 12.13
N ALA A 253 -10.63 -10.53 12.79
CA ALA A 253 -9.76 -9.81 13.70
C ALA A 253 -8.86 -8.76 13.04
N VAL A 254 -8.62 -8.85 11.71
CA VAL A 254 -7.83 -7.85 10.99
C VAL A 254 -8.57 -6.50 11.00
N PRO A 255 -8.00 -5.39 11.48
CA PRO A 255 -8.75 -4.14 11.62
C PRO A 255 -9.05 -3.45 10.28
N GLY A 256 -8.23 -3.67 9.26
CA GLY A 256 -8.42 -3.03 7.96
C GLY A 256 -7.63 -3.65 6.82
N ILE A 257 -8.18 -3.47 5.63
CA ILE A 257 -7.62 -3.87 4.35
C ILE A 257 -7.35 -2.60 3.54
N VAL A 258 -6.08 -2.34 3.26
CA VAL A 258 -5.60 -1.14 2.56
C VAL A 258 -5.09 -1.52 1.17
N PHE A 259 -5.98 -1.52 0.17
CA PHE A 259 -5.68 -2.07 -1.16
C PHE A 259 -4.49 -1.37 -1.85
N LEU A 260 -3.69 -2.15 -2.58
CA LEU A 260 -2.78 -1.61 -3.60
C LEU A 260 -3.54 -1.34 -4.90
N SER A 261 -3.09 -0.36 -5.69
CA SER A 261 -3.72 -0.05 -6.99
C SER A 261 -3.27 -0.97 -8.13
N GLY A 262 -2.12 -1.65 -8.00
CA GLY A 262 -1.69 -2.80 -8.82
C GLY A 262 -1.40 -2.56 -10.31
N GLY A 263 -1.69 -1.39 -10.88
CA GLY A 263 -1.71 -1.25 -12.34
C GLY A 263 -2.78 -0.32 -12.86
N GLN A 264 -3.90 -0.31 -12.13
CA GLN A 264 -5.12 0.40 -12.47
C GLN A 264 -4.89 1.91 -12.66
N SER A 265 -5.74 2.53 -13.47
CA SER A 265 -5.83 3.99 -13.52
C SER A 265 -6.32 4.54 -12.19
N ASN A 266 -6.11 5.84 -11.98
CA ASN A 266 -6.49 6.52 -10.74
C ASN A 266 -8.00 6.39 -10.49
N GLU A 267 -8.80 6.63 -11.53
CA GLU A 267 -10.26 6.60 -11.49
C GLU A 267 -10.77 5.17 -11.29
N LEU A 268 -10.17 4.17 -11.94
CA LEU A 268 -10.62 2.78 -11.81
C LEU A 268 -10.32 2.22 -10.41
N ALA A 269 -9.14 2.51 -9.86
CA ALA A 269 -8.80 2.13 -8.49
C ALA A 269 -9.74 2.78 -7.46
N THR A 270 -10.16 4.01 -7.71
CA THR A 270 -11.15 4.73 -6.89
C THR A 270 -12.54 4.09 -7.03
N ALA A 271 -12.98 3.82 -8.26
CA ALA A 271 -14.29 3.25 -8.54
C ALA A 271 -14.46 1.84 -7.95
N HIS A 272 -13.45 0.98 -8.04
CA HIS A 272 -13.49 -0.36 -7.42
C HIS A 272 -13.58 -0.28 -5.89
N LEU A 273 -12.78 0.57 -5.26
CA LEU A 273 -12.85 0.77 -3.81
C LEU A 273 -14.24 1.29 -3.40
N ASN A 274 -14.77 2.26 -4.15
CA ASN A 274 -16.09 2.82 -3.91
C ASN A 274 -17.18 1.76 -4.03
N ALA A 275 -17.16 0.93 -5.09
CA ALA A 275 -18.15 -0.11 -5.28
C ALA A 275 -18.12 -1.15 -4.14
N MET A 276 -16.93 -1.53 -3.66
CA MET A 276 -16.83 -2.43 -2.50
C MET A 276 -17.47 -1.82 -1.25
N ASN A 277 -17.17 -0.57 -0.92
CA ASN A 277 -17.74 0.08 0.26
C ASN A 277 -19.25 0.38 0.10
N SER A 278 -19.68 0.88 -1.06
CA SER A 278 -21.07 1.23 -1.34
C SER A 278 -22.00 0.01 -1.30
N ILE A 279 -21.54 -1.14 -1.80
CA ILE A 279 -22.37 -2.36 -1.89
C ILE A 279 -22.31 -3.17 -0.59
N PHE A 280 -21.18 -3.19 0.11
CA PHE A 280 -20.91 -4.18 1.14
C PHE A 280 -20.54 -3.63 2.52
N ALA A 281 -20.36 -2.32 2.74
CA ALA A 281 -19.82 -1.79 4.01
C ALA A 281 -20.50 -2.38 5.26
N ASP A 282 -21.84 -2.44 5.29
CA ASP A 282 -22.62 -2.95 6.44
C ASP A 282 -22.50 -4.48 6.66
N GLN A 283 -21.81 -5.19 5.77
CA GLN A 283 -21.66 -6.65 5.80
C GLN A 283 -20.23 -7.09 6.08
N LEU A 284 -19.28 -6.15 6.20
CA LEU A 284 -17.87 -6.46 6.29
C LEU A 284 -17.38 -6.31 7.75
N PRO A 285 -16.58 -7.27 8.24
CA PRO A 285 -15.97 -7.14 9.56
C PRO A 285 -14.70 -6.26 9.55
N TRP A 286 -14.27 -5.78 8.38
CA TRP A 286 -13.05 -4.99 8.19
C TRP A 286 -13.38 -3.64 7.56
N GLN A 287 -12.57 -2.64 7.86
CA GLN A 287 -12.54 -1.40 7.07
C GLN A 287 -11.84 -1.64 5.74
N LEU A 288 -12.43 -1.17 4.63
CA LEU A 288 -11.80 -1.19 3.31
C LEU A 288 -11.32 0.21 2.93
N SER A 289 -10.02 0.35 2.72
CA SER A 289 -9.36 1.61 2.36
C SER A 289 -8.24 1.36 1.33
N PHE A 290 -7.38 2.35 1.10
CA PHE A 290 -6.33 2.34 0.10
C PHE A 290 -4.94 2.48 0.71
N SER A 291 -3.94 1.89 0.05
CA SER A 291 -2.52 2.18 0.21
C SER A 291 -1.90 2.37 -1.17
N TYR A 292 -2.09 3.57 -1.72
CA TYR A 292 -1.83 3.86 -3.13
C TYR A 292 -0.52 4.64 -3.32
N GLY A 293 0.27 4.20 -4.30
CA GLY A 293 1.45 4.92 -4.76
C GLY A 293 1.12 5.71 -6.02
N ARG A 294 1.33 5.08 -7.18
CA ARG A 294 1.03 5.65 -8.50
C ARG A 294 -0.38 6.26 -8.59
N ALA A 295 -1.41 5.58 -8.10
CA ALA A 295 -2.79 6.05 -8.20
C ALA A 295 -3.09 7.37 -7.44
N LEU A 296 -2.26 7.74 -6.46
CA LEU A 296 -2.33 9.04 -5.78
C LEU A 296 -1.33 10.04 -6.37
N GLN A 297 -0.13 9.58 -6.69
CA GLN A 297 1.00 10.44 -7.03
C GLN A 297 1.08 10.86 -8.50
N GLN A 298 0.49 10.09 -9.42
CA GLN A 298 0.66 10.31 -10.85
C GLN A 298 0.18 11.71 -11.31
N PRO A 299 -0.99 12.22 -10.89
CA PRO A 299 -1.39 13.57 -11.25
C PRO A 299 -0.47 14.65 -10.67
N ALA A 300 -0.02 14.46 -9.43
CA ALA A 300 0.88 15.40 -8.76
C ALA A 300 2.24 15.50 -9.46
N ILE A 301 2.88 14.38 -9.80
CA ILE A 301 4.18 14.40 -10.48
C ILE A 301 4.07 14.96 -11.90
N GLN A 302 2.97 14.68 -12.61
CA GLN A 302 2.70 15.22 -13.94
C GLN A 302 2.45 16.73 -13.94
N ALA A 303 1.81 17.26 -12.89
CA ALA A 303 1.61 18.69 -12.70
C ALA A 303 2.92 19.40 -12.29
N TRP A 304 3.74 18.76 -11.44
CA TRP A 304 4.97 19.36 -10.92
C TRP A 304 6.05 19.57 -11.99
N GLN A 305 6.34 18.54 -12.81
CA GLN A 305 7.37 18.58 -13.87
C GLN A 305 8.77 19.06 -13.41
N GLY A 306 9.09 18.95 -12.11
CA GLY A 306 10.36 19.44 -11.56
C GLY A 306 10.43 20.97 -11.35
N ALA A 307 9.32 21.69 -11.56
CA ALA A 307 9.31 23.14 -11.58
C ALA A 307 8.75 23.74 -10.27
N LYS A 308 9.48 24.71 -9.69
CA LYS A 308 9.12 25.33 -8.39
C LYS A 308 7.81 26.12 -8.44
N ASP A 309 7.50 26.75 -9.57
CA ASP A 309 6.24 27.47 -9.79
C ASP A 309 5.02 26.54 -9.94
N LYS A 310 5.25 25.23 -10.08
CA LYS A 310 4.19 24.20 -10.20
C LYS A 310 3.87 23.47 -8.91
N ILE A 311 4.54 23.79 -7.80
CA ILE A 311 4.32 23.14 -6.49
C ILE A 311 2.83 23.18 -6.12
N LYS A 312 2.20 24.36 -6.18
CA LYS A 312 0.78 24.50 -5.80
C LYS A 312 -0.15 23.63 -6.66
N SER A 313 0.04 23.63 -7.98
CA SER A 313 -0.76 22.80 -8.89
C SER A 313 -0.61 21.30 -8.61
N ALA A 314 0.60 20.85 -8.27
CA ALA A 314 0.86 19.47 -7.92
C ALA A 314 0.26 19.07 -6.56
N GLN A 315 0.29 19.98 -5.58
CA GLN A 315 -0.38 19.80 -4.29
C GLN A 315 -1.90 19.74 -4.44
N ASP A 316 -2.49 20.61 -5.27
CA ASP A 316 -3.92 20.60 -5.56
C ASP A 316 -4.34 19.29 -6.25
N ALA A 317 -3.53 18.79 -7.19
CA ALA A 317 -3.76 17.51 -7.83
C ALA A 317 -3.67 16.33 -6.83
N LEU A 318 -2.71 16.34 -5.91
CA LEU A 318 -2.61 15.33 -4.84
C LEU A 318 -3.82 15.39 -3.91
N TYR A 319 -4.19 16.59 -3.44
CA TYR A 319 -5.32 16.80 -2.54
C TYR A 319 -6.62 16.29 -3.18
N HIS A 320 -6.85 16.62 -4.45
CA HIS A 320 -8.01 16.11 -5.21
C HIS A 320 -8.05 14.59 -5.27
N ARG A 321 -6.92 13.92 -5.59
CA ARG A 321 -6.85 12.45 -5.59
C ARG A 321 -7.05 11.84 -4.21
N ALA A 322 -6.49 12.44 -3.16
CA ALA A 322 -6.69 11.96 -1.80
C ALA A 322 -8.16 12.06 -1.40
N ARG A 323 -8.84 13.17 -1.74
CA ARG A 323 -10.27 13.38 -1.51
C ARG A 323 -11.14 12.36 -2.24
N MET A 324 -10.88 12.07 -3.52
CA MET A 324 -11.68 11.08 -4.27
C MET A 324 -11.56 9.68 -3.68
N ASN A 325 -10.35 9.29 -3.27
CA ASN A 325 -10.14 8.01 -2.61
C ASN A 325 -10.77 7.95 -1.20
N SER A 326 -10.80 9.07 -0.48
CA SER A 326 -11.54 9.17 0.78
C SER A 326 -13.06 9.03 0.59
N LEU A 327 -13.63 9.64 -0.45
CA LEU A 327 -15.04 9.42 -0.83
C LEU A 327 -15.31 7.96 -1.22
N ALA A 328 -14.36 7.29 -1.87
CA ALA A 328 -14.46 5.87 -2.15
C ALA A 328 -14.41 4.99 -0.89
N CYS A 329 -13.72 5.42 0.16
CA CYS A 329 -13.76 4.73 1.46
C CYS A 329 -15.14 4.79 2.10
N SER A 330 -15.88 5.90 1.93
CA SER A 330 -17.25 6.04 2.43
C SER A 330 -18.34 5.54 1.48
N GLY A 331 -17.97 5.00 0.30
CA GLY A 331 -18.93 4.57 -0.72
C GLY A 331 -19.70 5.71 -1.38
N ALA A 332 -19.19 6.95 -1.29
CA ALA A 332 -19.85 8.18 -1.75
C ALA A 332 -19.18 8.83 -2.97
N TYR A 333 -18.23 8.14 -3.61
CA TYR A 333 -17.58 8.63 -4.82
C TYR A 333 -18.49 8.51 -6.05
N SER A 334 -18.49 9.55 -6.86
CA SER A 334 -19.10 9.60 -8.20
C SER A 334 -18.13 10.21 -9.20
N SER A 335 -18.13 9.70 -10.43
CA SER A 335 -17.29 10.20 -11.52
C SER A 335 -17.57 11.67 -11.88
N ASP A 336 -18.75 12.21 -11.54
CA ASP A 336 -19.05 13.63 -11.73
C ASP A 336 -18.19 14.55 -10.85
N GLN A 337 -17.72 14.05 -9.71
CA GLN A 337 -16.86 14.80 -8.79
C GLN A 337 -15.43 14.97 -9.31
N GLU A 338 -15.04 14.21 -10.35
CA GLU A 338 -13.72 14.29 -10.98
C GLU A 338 -13.48 15.63 -11.68
N LYS A 339 -14.55 16.26 -12.20
CA LYS A 339 -14.50 17.49 -13.00
C LYS A 339 -14.30 18.76 -12.18
N ALA A 340 -14.36 18.68 -10.85
CA ALA A 340 -14.22 19.81 -9.94
C ALA A 340 -12.75 20.09 -9.53
N ALA A 341 -11.79 19.60 -10.31
CA ALA A 341 -10.34 19.66 -10.06
C ALA A 341 -9.73 21.04 -10.33
#